data_AF-A0A849Q3V6-F1
#
_entry.id   AF-A0A849Q3V6-F1
#
_cell.length_a   1.000
_cell.length_b   1.000
_cell.length_c   1.000
_cell.angle_alpha   90.00
_cell.angle_beta   90.00
_cell.angle_gamma   90.00
#
_symmetry.space_group_name_H-M   'P 1'
#
loop_
_entity.id
_entity.type
_entity.pdbx_description
1 polymer ?
#
loop_
_entity_poly.entity_id
_entity_poly.type
_entity_poly.pdbx_seq_one_letter_code
_entity_poly.pdbx_strand_id
1 'polypeptide(L)'
;FNASRLENTSLGQFDALADLEDEFDVRIVVLDTQRVRALAYRGTVYLSVGLLEQLDDDQLRAVVAHEAYHLRTSPSRPLSALLSLTSLTFLRYNDEHSADAYAAHVAGVDAIVGALDRLNIEGREDRAERLRQAL
;
A
#
# COMPACT_ATOMS: atom_id res chain seq x y z
N PHE A 1 -19.04 -2.47 -22.23
CA PHE A 1 -18.40 -3.38 -21.25
C PHE A 1 -17.59 -4.38 -22.05
N ASN A 2 -16.26 -4.34 -21.99
CA ASN A 2 -15.38 -5.13 -22.85
C ASN A 2 -14.62 -6.16 -22.00
N ALA A 3 -15.08 -7.42 -22.03
CA ALA A 3 -14.59 -8.51 -21.19
C ALA A 3 -13.09 -8.81 -21.41
N SER A 4 -12.57 -8.55 -22.61
CA SER A 4 -11.17 -8.79 -22.99
C SER A 4 -10.17 -7.89 -22.26
N ARG A 5 -10.61 -6.74 -21.74
CA ARG A 5 -9.77 -5.84 -20.94
C ARG A 5 -9.58 -6.39 -19.52
N LEU A 6 -10.58 -7.08 -18.98
CA LEU A 6 -10.52 -7.63 -17.63
C LEU A 6 -9.65 -8.89 -17.56
N GLU A 7 -9.64 -9.73 -18.60
CA GLU A 7 -8.80 -10.94 -18.63
C GLU A 7 -7.30 -10.65 -18.83
N ASN A 8 -6.96 -9.63 -19.63
CA ASN A 8 -5.56 -9.22 -19.81
C ASN A 8 -5.04 -8.38 -18.64
N THR A 9 -5.90 -7.56 -18.02
CA THR A 9 -5.54 -6.83 -16.80
C THR A 9 -5.39 -7.80 -15.62
N SER A 10 -6.24 -8.81 -15.47
CA SER A 10 -6.13 -9.73 -14.34
C SER A 10 -4.82 -10.52 -14.36
N LEU A 11 -4.45 -11.13 -15.49
CA LEU A 11 -3.22 -11.93 -15.60
C LEU A 11 -1.94 -11.10 -15.36
N GLY A 12 -1.79 -9.95 -16.04
CA GLY A 12 -0.60 -9.11 -15.85
C GLY A 12 -0.52 -8.49 -14.45
N GLN A 13 -1.66 -8.20 -13.83
CA GLN A 13 -1.71 -7.67 -12.48
C GLN A 13 -1.41 -8.75 -11.43
N PHE A 14 -1.70 -10.03 -11.68
CA PHE A 14 -1.28 -11.13 -10.81
C PHE A 14 0.22 -11.39 -10.88
N ASP A 15 0.83 -11.32 -12.07
CA ASP A 15 2.29 -11.46 -12.23
C ASP A 15 3.03 -10.35 -11.48
N ALA A 16 2.56 -9.10 -11.62
CA ALA A 16 3.12 -7.96 -10.88
C ALA A 16 3.01 -8.12 -9.35
N LEU A 17 1.93 -8.73 -8.85
CA LEU A 17 1.79 -9.00 -7.42
C LEU A 17 2.76 -10.08 -6.94
N ALA A 18 3.00 -11.13 -7.74
CA ALA A 18 3.98 -12.16 -7.40
C ALA A 18 5.41 -11.59 -7.32
N ASP A 19 5.78 -10.73 -8.27
CA ASP A 19 7.07 -10.03 -8.24
C ASP A 19 7.23 -9.19 -6.96
N LEU A 20 6.16 -8.54 -6.50
CA LEU A 20 6.15 -7.76 -5.25
C LEU A 20 6.18 -8.66 -4.00
N GLU A 21 5.51 -9.81 -4.01
CA GLU A 21 5.62 -10.81 -2.93
C GLU A 21 7.08 -11.24 -2.73
N ASP A 22 7.75 -11.57 -3.83
CA ASP A 22 9.16 -11.97 -3.84
C ASP A 22 10.11 -10.83 -3.46
N GLU A 23 9.89 -9.61 -4.01
CA GLU A 23 10.72 -8.44 -3.71
C GLU A 23 10.71 -8.09 -2.22
N PHE A 24 9.54 -8.14 -1.59
CA PHE A 24 9.36 -7.69 -0.21
C PHE A 24 9.37 -8.82 0.83
N ASP A 25 9.43 -10.08 0.41
CA ASP A 25 9.31 -11.27 1.27
C ASP A 25 8.03 -11.19 2.12
N VAL A 26 6.90 -10.95 1.44
CA VAL A 26 5.57 -10.85 2.05
C VAL A 26 4.57 -11.66 1.24
N ARG A 27 3.50 -12.10 1.90
CA ARG A 27 2.33 -12.60 1.20
C ARG A 27 1.41 -11.43 0.83
N ILE A 28 0.81 -11.44 -0.36
CA ILE A 28 -0.20 -10.48 -0.78
C ILE A 28 -1.55 -11.19 -0.91
N VAL A 29 -2.61 -10.57 -0.37
CA VAL A 29 -3.98 -11.04 -0.51
C VAL A 29 -4.85 -9.92 -1.03
N VAL A 30 -5.55 -10.18 -2.13
CA VAL A 30 -6.51 -9.24 -2.70
C VAL A 30 -7.88 -9.41 -2.03
N LEU A 31 -8.42 -8.32 -1.51
CA LEU A 31 -9.74 -8.23 -0.91
C LEU A 31 -10.73 -7.72 -1.96
N ASP A 32 -11.80 -8.48 -2.18
CA ASP A 32 -12.90 -8.10 -3.09
C ASP A 32 -13.75 -6.98 -2.47
N THR A 33 -13.23 -5.77 -2.54
CA THR A 33 -13.91 -4.54 -2.09
C THR A 33 -13.46 -3.35 -2.91
N GLN A 34 -14.41 -2.46 -3.20
CA GLN A 34 -14.20 -1.21 -3.93
C GLN A 34 -13.70 -0.06 -3.03
N ARG A 35 -13.51 -0.31 -1.73
CA ARG A 35 -12.81 0.63 -0.85
C ARG A 35 -11.35 0.71 -1.28
N VAL A 36 -10.73 1.90 -1.23
CA VAL A 36 -9.29 2.08 -1.55
C VAL A 36 -8.48 1.90 -0.27
N ARG A 37 -7.92 0.72 -0.04
CA ARG A 37 -7.27 0.34 1.23
C ARG A 37 -6.12 -0.64 1.01
N ALA A 38 -5.02 -0.40 1.73
CA ALA A 38 -3.95 -1.36 1.98
C ALA A 38 -3.74 -1.49 3.49
N LEU A 39 -3.28 -2.66 3.95
CA LEU A 39 -2.83 -2.86 5.32
C LEU A 39 -1.91 -4.09 5.43
N ALA A 40 -0.98 -4.03 6.37
CA ALA A 40 -0.15 -5.15 6.79
C ALA A 40 -0.68 -5.86 8.05
N TYR A 41 -0.72 -7.19 8.02
CA TYR A 41 -0.98 -8.02 9.20
C TYR A 41 -0.36 -9.43 9.09
N ARG A 42 0.40 -9.85 10.11
CA ARG A 42 0.98 -11.21 10.25
C ARG A 42 1.71 -11.73 8.99
N GLY A 43 2.63 -10.93 8.47
CA GLY A 43 3.42 -11.28 7.28
C GLY A 43 2.63 -11.23 5.97
N THR A 44 1.40 -10.73 6.00
CA THR A 44 0.53 -10.59 4.83
C THR A 44 0.17 -9.12 4.63
N VAL A 45 0.31 -8.64 3.41
CA VAL A 45 -0.22 -7.35 2.93
C VAL A 45 -1.56 -7.62 2.26
N TYR A 46 -2.59 -6.91 2.70
CA TYR A 46 -3.92 -6.99 2.12
C TYR A 46 -4.18 -5.76 1.28
N LEU A 47 -4.55 -5.97 0.02
CA LEU A 47 -4.82 -4.92 -0.95
C LEU A 47 -6.26 -5.05 -1.43
N SER A 48 -7.00 -3.96 -1.49
CA SER A 48 -8.35 -4.00 -2.08
C SER A 48 -8.33 -3.88 -3.60
N VAL A 49 -9.32 -4.47 -4.28
CA VAL A 49 -9.53 -4.29 -5.73
C VAL A 49 -9.60 -2.80 -6.08
N GLY A 50 -10.33 -1.99 -5.32
CA GLY A 50 -10.43 -0.55 -5.57
C GLY A 50 -9.11 0.23 -5.41
N LEU A 51 -8.13 -0.32 -4.69
CA LEU A 51 -6.76 0.24 -4.64
C LEU A 51 -5.97 -0.13 -5.89
N LEU A 52 -6.03 -1.40 -6.28
CA LEU A 52 -5.36 -1.91 -7.49
C LEU A 52 -5.84 -1.22 -8.77
N GLU A 53 -7.11 -0.81 -8.83
CA GLU A 53 -7.68 -0.09 -9.98
C GLU A 53 -7.24 1.38 -10.06
N GLN A 54 -6.74 1.97 -8.97
CA GLN A 54 -6.40 3.40 -8.90
C GLN A 54 -4.91 3.69 -8.99
N LEU A 55 -4.07 2.76 -8.53
CA LEU A 55 -2.63 2.92 -8.52
C LEU A 55 -1.99 2.36 -9.79
N ASP A 56 -0.97 3.04 -10.29
CA ASP A 56 -0.04 2.46 -11.26
C ASP A 56 1.00 1.56 -10.55
N ASP A 57 1.83 0.87 -11.32
CA ASP A 57 2.77 -0.14 -10.83
C ASP A 57 3.78 0.44 -9.83
N ASP A 58 4.30 1.65 -10.09
CA ASP A 58 5.24 2.32 -9.19
C ASP A 58 4.58 2.73 -7.87
N GLN A 59 3.35 3.26 -7.94
CA GLN A 59 2.56 3.59 -6.75
C GLN A 59 2.18 2.36 -5.95
N LEU A 60 1.82 1.27 -6.63
CA LEU A 60 1.51 0.00 -5.99
C LEU A 60 2.74 -0.56 -5.26
N ARG A 61 3.90 -0.56 -5.93
CA ARG A 61 5.18 -0.93 -5.33
C ARG A 61 5.51 -0.08 -4.11
N ALA A 62 5.28 1.24 -4.17
CA ALA A 62 5.47 2.14 -3.03
C ALA A 62 4.57 1.78 -1.84
N VAL A 63 3.29 1.46 -2.09
CA VAL A 63 2.34 1.04 -1.04
C VAL A 63 2.76 -0.28 -0.42
N VAL A 64 3.15 -1.28 -1.23
CA VAL A 64 3.60 -2.56 -0.69
C VAL A 64 4.89 -2.41 0.11
N ALA A 65 5.85 -1.58 -0.35
CA ALA A 65 7.06 -1.27 0.39
C ALA A 65 6.74 -0.65 1.77
N HIS A 66 5.79 0.30 1.81
CA HIS A 66 5.32 0.92 3.04
C HIS A 66 4.72 -0.12 4.02
N GLU A 67 3.84 -0.99 3.54
CA GLU A 67 3.21 -2.02 4.39
C GLU A 67 4.22 -3.10 4.83
N ALA A 68 5.15 -3.49 3.95
CA ALA A 68 6.23 -4.42 4.27
C ALA A 68 7.17 -3.86 5.35
N TYR A 69 7.43 -2.56 5.35
CA TYR A 69 8.17 -1.91 6.43
C TYR A 69 7.48 -2.13 7.78
N HIS A 70 6.16 -1.91 7.86
CA HIS A 70 5.40 -2.16 9.10
C HIS A 70 5.47 -3.61 9.57
N LEU A 71 5.47 -4.57 8.64
CA LEU A 71 5.65 -5.99 8.96
C LEU A 71 7.01 -6.30 9.58
N ARG A 72 8.07 -5.61 9.14
CA ARG A 72 9.45 -5.83 9.61
C ARG A 72 9.74 -5.12 10.92
N THR A 73 9.15 -3.95 11.15
CA THR A 73 9.55 -3.06 12.27
C THR A 73 8.56 -3.04 13.43
N SER A 74 7.30 -3.42 13.22
CA SER A 74 6.28 -3.30 14.26
C SER A 74 5.93 -4.66 14.89
N PRO A 75 6.05 -4.84 16.22
CA PRO A 75 5.47 -6.01 16.88
C PRO A 75 3.95 -5.97 16.69
N SER A 76 3.44 -6.95 15.94
CA SER A 76 2.05 -7.12 15.50
C SER A 76 1.01 -6.60 16.51
N ARG A 77 0.27 -5.54 16.15
CA ARG A 77 -0.94 -5.12 16.88
C ARG A 77 -2.18 -5.63 16.13
N PRO A 78 -2.68 -6.85 16.44
CA PRO A 78 -3.79 -7.47 15.71
C PRO A 78 -5.08 -6.66 15.73
N LEU A 79 -5.28 -5.86 16.78
CA LEU A 79 -6.50 -5.08 16.95
C LEU A 79 -6.54 -3.87 16.00
N SER A 80 -5.41 -3.22 15.73
CA SER A 80 -5.33 -2.02 14.88
C SER A 80 -5.62 -2.34 13.40
N ALA A 81 -5.05 -3.43 12.89
CA ALA A 81 -5.29 -3.90 11.52
C ALA A 81 -6.74 -4.37 11.31
N LEU A 82 -7.36 -5.00 12.31
CA LEU A 82 -8.76 -5.42 12.24
C LEU A 82 -9.72 -4.22 12.35
N LEU A 83 -9.35 -3.20 13.13
CA LEU A 83 -10.13 -1.96 13.25
C LEU A 83 -10.02 -1.08 12.00
N SER A 84 -8.88 -1.04 11.32
CA SER A 84 -8.74 -0.30 10.05
C SER A 84 -9.65 -0.84 8.94
N LEU A 85 -9.92 -2.16 8.95
CA LEU A 85 -10.90 -2.80 8.05
C LEU A 85 -12.35 -2.38 8.34
N THR A 86 -12.68 -2.14 9.62
CA THR A 86 -14.07 -2.07 10.09
C THR A 86 -14.55 -0.68 10.47
N SER A 87 -13.70 0.20 10.99
CA SER A 87 -14.14 1.44 11.65
C SER A 87 -13.00 2.44 11.82
N LEU A 88 -12.94 3.46 10.95
CA LEU A 88 -12.58 4.88 11.17
C LEU A 88 -11.48 5.28 12.19
N THR A 89 -10.67 4.37 12.70
CA THR A 89 -9.63 4.64 13.69
C THR A 89 -8.32 4.15 13.09
N PHE A 90 -7.68 5.04 12.34
CA PHE A 90 -6.26 4.92 12.07
C PHE A 90 -5.54 5.04 13.42
N LEU A 91 -5.27 3.91 14.08
CA LEU A 91 -4.19 3.87 15.04
C LEU A 91 -2.91 4.01 14.21
N ARG A 92 -2.56 5.27 13.95
CA ARG A 92 -1.36 5.71 13.25
C ARG A 92 -0.19 4.88 13.77
N TYR A 93 0.47 4.12 12.89
CA TYR A 93 1.68 3.44 13.33
C TYR A 93 2.63 4.51 13.85
N ASN A 94 3.34 4.20 14.94
CA ASN A 94 4.24 5.20 15.56
C ASN A 94 5.40 5.57 14.62
N ASP A 95 5.48 4.92 13.45
CA ASP A 95 6.60 4.97 12.51
C ASP A 95 6.17 5.18 11.04
N GLU A 96 5.01 5.79 10.79
CA GLU A 96 4.54 6.16 9.42
C GLU A 96 5.60 6.95 8.64
N HIS A 97 6.39 7.77 9.34
CA HIS A 97 7.46 8.56 8.73
C HIS A 97 8.57 7.68 8.15
N SER A 98 9.05 6.68 8.89
CA SER A 98 10.11 5.80 8.39
C SER A 98 9.58 4.84 7.32
N ALA A 99 8.30 4.44 7.43
CA ALA A 99 7.63 3.67 6.38
C ALA A 99 7.53 4.47 5.07
N ASP A 100 7.17 5.77 5.14
CA ASP A 100 7.16 6.67 3.99
C ASP A 100 8.55 6.87 3.39
N ALA A 101 9.55 7.08 4.24
CA ALA A 101 10.94 7.24 3.79
C ALA A 101 11.47 5.97 3.11
N TYR A 102 11.13 4.79 3.66
CA TYR A 102 11.47 3.51 3.04
C TYR A 102 10.79 3.34 1.68
N ALA A 103 9.48 3.62 1.59
CA ALA A 103 8.76 3.56 0.33
C ALA A 103 9.34 4.53 -0.72
N ALA A 104 9.67 5.76 -0.32
CA ALA A 104 10.33 6.74 -1.20
C ALA A 104 11.73 6.28 -1.65
N HIS A 105 12.49 5.63 -0.78
CA HIS A 105 13.81 5.09 -1.14
C HIS A 105 13.69 3.96 -2.18
N VAL A 106 12.65 3.12 -2.07
CA VAL A 106 12.46 1.95 -2.93
C VAL A 106 11.82 2.31 -4.28
N ALA A 107 10.75 3.11 -4.27
CA ALA A 107 9.92 3.39 -5.44
C ALA A 107 10.00 4.84 -5.93
N GLY A 108 10.72 5.72 -5.22
CA GLY A 108 10.82 7.14 -5.53
C GLY A 108 9.75 7.97 -4.81
N VAL A 109 10.07 9.26 -4.57
CA VAL A 109 9.17 10.19 -3.88
C VAL A 109 7.88 10.41 -4.65
N ASP A 110 7.94 10.53 -5.97
CA ASP A 110 6.74 10.77 -6.79
C ASP A 110 5.74 9.61 -6.74
N ALA A 111 6.24 8.37 -6.64
CA ALA A 111 5.40 7.19 -6.53
C ALA A 111 4.62 7.16 -5.21
N ILE A 112 5.29 7.35 -4.07
CA ILE A 112 4.61 7.35 -2.77
C ILE A 112 3.66 8.56 -2.63
N VAL A 113 4.05 9.73 -3.12
CA VAL A 113 3.18 10.92 -3.09
C VAL A 113 1.95 10.72 -3.97
N GLY A 114 2.13 10.20 -5.19
CA GLY A 114 1.02 9.88 -6.09
C GLY A 114 0.06 8.85 -5.51
N ALA A 115 0.56 7.90 -4.71
CA ALA A 115 -0.26 6.95 -3.98
C ALA A 115 -1.04 7.63 -2.84
N LEU A 116 -0.39 8.47 -2.02
CA LEU A 116 -1.05 9.22 -0.93
C LEU A 116 -2.21 10.09 -1.44
N ASP A 117 -2.04 10.70 -2.61
CA ASP A 117 -3.07 11.53 -3.24
C ASP A 117 -4.32 10.73 -3.61
N ARG A 118 -4.14 9.52 -4.18
CA ARG A 118 -5.24 8.63 -4.58
C ARG A 118 -5.92 7.94 -3.41
N LEU A 119 -5.14 7.60 -2.38
CA LEU A 119 -5.65 6.94 -1.17
C LEU A 119 -6.47 7.87 -0.27
N ASN A 120 -6.46 9.19 -0.55
CA ASN A 120 -7.15 10.24 0.21
C ASN A 120 -6.91 10.11 1.72
N ILE A 121 -5.64 9.89 2.10
CA ILE A 121 -5.23 9.68 3.48
C ILE A 121 -5.20 11.03 4.22
N GLU A 122 -5.65 11.02 5.48
CA GLU A 122 -5.57 12.18 6.35
C GLU A 122 -4.11 12.61 6.58
N GLY A 123 -3.83 13.91 6.44
CA GLY A 123 -2.47 14.45 6.57
C GLY A 123 -1.55 14.14 5.39
N ARG A 124 -2.08 13.73 4.23
CA ARG A 124 -1.29 13.47 3.01
C ARG A 124 -0.42 14.64 2.57
N GLU A 125 -0.88 15.88 2.71
CA GLU A 125 -0.14 17.09 2.32
C GLU A 125 1.13 17.23 3.15
N ASP A 126 1.00 17.11 4.48
CA ASP A 126 2.14 17.15 5.40
C ASP A 126 3.14 16.01 5.14
N ARG A 127 2.65 14.81 4.78
CA ARG A 127 3.49 13.66 4.44
C ARG A 127 4.26 13.90 3.14
N ALA A 128 3.56 14.36 2.11
CA ALA A 128 4.14 14.66 0.80
C ALA A 128 5.20 15.76 0.89
N GLU A 129 4.93 16.82 1.65
CA GLU A 129 5.88 17.91 1.85
C GLU A 129 7.16 17.42 2.55
N ARG A 130 7.03 16.64 3.63
CA ARG A 130 8.19 16.05 4.31
C ARG A 130 9.04 15.18 3.39
N LEU A 131 8.41 14.35 2.56
CA LEU A 131 9.13 13.48 1.63
C LEU A 131 9.91 14.26 0.58
N ARG A 132 9.35 15.37 0.09
CA ARG A 132 10.02 16.25 -0.87
C ARG A 132 11.18 17.03 -0.26
N GLN A 133 11.12 17.37 1.02
CA GLN A 133 12.19 18.09 1.72
C GLN A 133 13.33 17.20 2.23
N ALA A 134 13.13 15.89 2.28
CA ALA A 134 14.11 14.92 2.80
C ALA A 134 15.16 14.46 1.77
N LEU A 135 15.04 14.89 0.51
CA LEU A 135 15.99 14.66 -0.60
C LEU A 135 16.72 15.96 -0.97
#